data_AF-A0A8T5AMC2-F1
#
_entry.id   AF-A0A8T5AMC2-F1
#
_cell.length_a   1.000
_cell.length_b   1.000
_cell.length_c   1.000
_cell.angle_alpha   90.00
_cell.angle_beta   90.00
_cell.angle_gamma   90.00
#
_symmetry.space_group_name_H-M   'P 1'
#
loop_
_entity.id
_entity.type
_entity.pdbx_description
1 polymer ?
#
loop_
_entity_poly.entity_id
_entity_poly.type
_entity_poly.pdbx_seq_one_letter_code
_entity_poly.pdbx_strand_id
1 'polypeptide(L)'
;MDPQLKQIIDMIQNSSLRKKVEDMINNPSIKIKGFRKIGLPLDKSPAGKSKHHSYDKGLIDHMVATTHTAIALCDVVEKVYHCKVNRDLVISGILLHDLMKPLTYTKQDNGTYGISPLGEKLDHLSLVVAEGYRRKLPIELLHIICAHHGRAGPISPHTIEALICHVADVADATLNGEVFNAARWLVRDCVGEDITTVTAEEAYTIVQAKQTQGCEGVREAFKKIKKKHSGGFKSY
;
A
#
# COMPACT_ATOMS: atom_id res chain seq x y z
N MET A 1 -3.02 11.07 11.89
CA MET A 1 -3.50 10.09 10.89
C MET A 1 -3.67 10.81 9.56
N ASP A 2 -3.39 10.15 8.44
CA ASP A 2 -3.64 10.71 7.11
C ASP A 2 -5.15 10.94 6.89
N PRO A 3 -5.58 12.08 6.30
CA PRO A 3 -6.99 12.40 6.12
C PRO A 3 -7.75 11.39 5.26
N GLN A 4 -7.12 10.79 4.24
CA GLN A 4 -7.77 9.80 3.37
C GLN A 4 -8.02 8.51 4.14
N LEU A 5 -7.05 8.07 4.95
CA LEU A 5 -7.25 6.92 5.84
C LEU A 5 -8.38 7.19 6.83
N LYS A 6 -8.48 8.41 7.38
CA LYS A 6 -9.61 8.77 8.26
C LYS A 6 -10.95 8.62 7.56
N GLN A 7 -11.07 9.14 6.34
CA GLN A 7 -12.30 9.00 5.55
C GLN A 7 -12.68 7.53 5.32
N ILE A 8 -11.71 6.68 4.97
CA ILE A 8 -11.94 5.24 4.76
C ILE A 8 -12.35 4.54 6.06
N ILE A 9 -11.69 4.85 7.19
CA ILE A 9 -12.06 4.30 8.51
C ILE A 9 -13.51 4.64 8.86
N ASP A 10 -13.94 5.87 8.55
CA ASP A 10 -15.31 6.33 8.82
C ASP A 10 -16.37 5.60 7.98
N MET A 11 -15.97 4.89 6.90
CA MET A 11 -16.85 4.02 6.12
C MET A 11 -17.21 2.72 6.85
N ILE A 12 -16.43 2.31 7.87
CA ILE A 12 -16.72 1.13 8.69
C ILE A 12 -17.93 1.42 9.58
N GLN A 13 -19.02 0.70 9.35
CA GLN A 13 -20.30 0.95 10.02
C GLN A 13 -20.32 0.40 11.45
N ASN A 14 -19.72 -0.76 11.68
CA ASN A 14 -19.58 -1.35 13.01
C ASN A 14 -18.64 -0.50 13.87
N SER A 15 -19.21 0.23 14.83
CA SER A 15 -18.48 1.17 15.68
C SER A 15 -17.38 0.52 16.53
N SER A 16 -17.61 -0.71 17.00
CA SER A 16 -16.63 -1.48 17.77
C SER A 16 -15.43 -1.88 16.91
N LEU A 17 -15.69 -2.39 15.71
CA LEU A 17 -14.65 -2.74 14.75
C LEU A 17 -13.88 -1.51 14.28
N ARG A 18 -14.59 -0.44 13.89
CA ARG A 18 -14.01 0.85 13.49
C ARG A 18 -13.03 1.37 14.54
N LYS A 19 -13.42 1.37 15.81
CA LYS A 19 -12.54 1.81 16.92
C LYS A 19 -11.28 0.96 17.04
N LYS A 20 -11.37 -0.36 16.86
CA LYS A 20 -10.20 -1.25 16.88
C LYS A 20 -9.25 -1.00 15.70
N VAL A 21 -9.80 -0.82 14.50
CA VAL A 21 -9.02 -0.52 13.29
C VAL A 21 -8.31 0.83 13.44
N GLU A 22 -9.03 1.87 13.86
CA GLU A 22 -8.48 3.20 14.09
C GLU A 22 -7.37 3.19 15.16
N ASP A 23 -7.56 2.46 16.25
CA ASP A 23 -6.55 2.30 17.30
C ASP A 23 -5.32 1.52 16.81
N MET A 24 -5.47 0.52 15.92
CA MET A 24 -4.33 -0.17 15.33
C MET A 24 -3.52 0.74 14.40
N ILE A 25 -4.18 1.54 13.56
CA ILE A 25 -3.51 2.45 12.62
C ILE A 25 -2.82 3.59 13.34
N ASN A 26 -3.43 4.15 14.39
CA ASN A 26 -2.82 5.21 15.19
C ASN A 26 -1.69 4.68 16.09
N ASN A 27 -1.83 3.45 16.58
CA ASN A 27 -0.89 2.83 17.51
C ASN A 27 -0.38 1.46 17.02
N PRO A 28 0.31 1.36 15.86
CA PRO A 28 0.85 0.10 15.37
C PRO A 28 2.09 -0.23 16.22
N SER A 29 1.86 -0.87 17.36
CA SER A 29 2.88 -1.18 18.34
C SER A 29 2.94 -2.67 18.57
N ILE A 30 4.15 -3.21 18.64
CA ILE A 30 4.41 -4.61 18.97
C ILE A 30 5.38 -4.64 20.13
N LYS A 31 5.11 -5.53 21.09
CA LYS A 31 5.94 -5.73 22.27
C LYS A 31 6.70 -7.05 22.12
N ILE A 32 7.94 -6.98 21.64
CA ILE A 32 8.86 -8.12 21.54
C ILE A 32 10.00 -7.89 22.54
N LYS A 33 10.28 -8.90 23.38
CA LYS A 33 11.38 -8.83 24.36
C LYS A 33 12.70 -8.58 23.63
N GLY A 34 13.42 -7.53 24.04
CA GLY A 34 14.71 -7.17 23.45
C GLY A 34 14.63 -6.37 22.15
N PHE A 35 13.43 -6.10 21.63
CA PHE A 35 13.25 -5.23 20.46
C PHE A 35 12.70 -3.87 20.88
N ARG A 36 13.43 -2.80 20.57
CA ARG A 36 12.89 -1.43 20.64
C ARG A 36 12.30 -1.08 19.28
N LYS A 37 11.13 -0.43 19.26
CA LYS A 37 10.45 -0.04 18.03
C LYS A 37 11.35 0.87 17.19
N ILE A 38 11.95 0.30 16.15
CA ILE A 38 12.67 0.99 15.09
C ILE A 38 11.90 0.67 13.81
N GLY A 39 11.24 1.67 13.25
CA GLY A 39 10.45 1.52 12.04
C GLY A 39 10.15 2.89 11.45
N LEU A 40 9.75 2.90 10.18
CA LEU A 40 9.38 4.11 9.48
C LEU A 40 8.04 4.66 10.01
N PRO A 41 7.86 5.98 10.04
CA PRO A 41 6.53 6.58 10.08
C PRO A 41 5.67 6.06 8.90
N LEU A 42 4.36 5.95 9.09
CA LEU A 42 3.45 5.40 8.07
C LEU A 42 3.50 6.20 6.75
N ASP A 43 3.59 7.53 6.84
CA ASP A 43 3.72 8.47 5.72
C ASP A 43 5.12 8.46 5.07
N LYS A 44 6.08 7.74 5.66
CA LYS A 44 7.43 7.51 5.12
C LYS A 44 7.66 6.07 4.67
N SER A 45 6.68 5.19 4.88
CA SER A 45 6.80 3.79 4.49
C SER A 45 6.39 3.58 3.03
N PRO A 46 7.16 2.78 2.26
CA PRO A 46 6.70 2.25 0.99
C PRO A 46 5.72 1.08 1.24
N ALA A 47 4.96 0.69 0.22
CA ALA A 47 4.23 -0.59 0.26
C ALA A 47 5.12 -1.76 -0.19
N GLY A 48 6.01 -1.53 -1.16
CA GLY A 48 7.00 -2.51 -1.60
C GLY A 48 8.41 -1.91 -1.61
N LYS A 49 9.44 -2.71 -1.29
CA LYS A 49 10.83 -2.20 -1.23
C LYS A 49 11.40 -1.72 -2.57
N SER A 50 10.91 -2.28 -3.69
CA SER A 50 11.51 -2.09 -5.01
C SER A 50 10.56 -2.36 -6.19
N LYS A 51 9.28 -2.64 -5.92
CA LYS A 51 8.29 -3.01 -6.94
C LYS A 51 7.20 -1.93 -6.97
N HIS A 52 6.00 -2.26 -6.50
CA HIS A 52 4.90 -1.32 -6.41
C HIS A 52 5.07 -0.41 -5.19
N HIS A 53 4.60 0.83 -5.32
CA HIS A 53 4.52 1.81 -4.24
C HIS A 53 5.84 1.99 -3.47
N SER A 54 6.97 1.93 -4.17
CA SER A 54 8.33 2.02 -3.61
C SER A 54 8.80 3.48 -3.47
N TYR A 55 8.03 4.28 -2.73
CA TYR A 55 8.28 5.70 -2.51
C TYR A 55 7.65 6.16 -1.17
N ASP A 56 8.01 7.34 -0.65
CA ASP A 56 7.45 7.88 0.59
C ASP A 56 5.92 8.03 0.45
N LYS A 57 5.15 7.67 1.48
CA LYS A 57 3.66 7.61 1.45
C LYS A 57 3.11 6.46 0.58
N GLY A 58 3.96 5.67 -0.09
CA GLY A 58 3.53 4.58 -0.96
C GLY A 58 2.59 3.58 -0.28
N LEU A 59 2.81 3.27 1.00
CA LEU A 59 1.92 2.37 1.75
C LEU A 59 0.51 2.97 1.94
N ILE A 60 0.41 4.27 2.20
CA ILE A 60 -0.89 4.94 2.35
C ILE A 60 -1.61 4.96 1.01
N ASP A 61 -0.92 5.32 -0.06
CA ASP A 61 -1.51 5.31 -1.41
C ASP A 61 -2.01 3.90 -1.79
N HIS A 62 -1.23 2.86 -1.48
CA HIS A 62 -1.61 1.46 -1.68
C HIS A 62 -2.88 1.10 -0.88
N MET A 63 -2.95 1.42 0.41
CA MET A 63 -4.15 1.16 1.23
C MET A 63 -5.39 1.87 0.68
N VAL A 64 -5.25 3.12 0.24
CA VAL A 64 -6.34 3.92 -0.34
C VAL A 64 -6.82 3.31 -1.66
N ALA A 65 -5.90 3.10 -2.60
CA ALA A 65 -6.21 2.56 -3.92
C ALA A 65 -6.80 1.14 -3.84
N THR A 66 -6.21 0.27 -3.01
CA THR A 66 -6.72 -1.08 -2.77
C THR A 66 -8.11 -1.06 -2.16
N THR A 67 -8.40 -0.13 -1.24
CA THR A 67 -9.74 -0.02 -0.64
C THR A 67 -10.79 0.37 -1.68
N HIS A 68 -10.49 1.35 -2.53
CA HIS A 68 -11.41 1.74 -3.60
C HIS A 68 -11.64 0.61 -4.60
N THR A 69 -10.58 -0.09 -5.00
CA THR A 69 -10.66 -1.28 -5.86
C THR A 69 -11.56 -2.35 -5.23
N ALA A 70 -11.37 -2.64 -3.94
CA ALA A 70 -12.16 -3.63 -3.24
C ALA A 70 -13.64 -3.25 -3.09
N ILE A 71 -13.94 -1.96 -2.85
CA ILE A 71 -15.33 -1.48 -2.81
C ILE A 71 -16.03 -1.68 -4.17
N ALA A 72 -15.31 -1.43 -5.27
CA ALA A 72 -15.83 -1.70 -6.61
C ALA A 72 -16.05 -3.20 -6.84
N LEU A 73 -15.16 -4.06 -6.34
CA LEU A 73 -15.36 -5.51 -6.39
C LEU A 73 -16.57 -5.96 -5.55
N CYS A 74 -16.77 -5.39 -4.35
CA CYS A 74 -17.97 -5.62 -3.55
C CYS A 74 -19.24 -5.29 -4.34
N ASP A 75 -19.25 -4.17 -5.07
CA ASP A 75 -20.38 -3.79 -5.91
C ASP A 75 -20.67 -4.82 -7.01
N VAL A 76 -19.63 -5.32 -7.68
CA VAL A 76 -19.78 -6.37 -8.70
C VAL A 76 -20.34 -7.65 -8.06
N VAL A 77 -19.77 -8.07 -6.93
CA VAL A 77 -20.16 -9.31 -6.24
C VAL A 77 -21.61 -9.27 -5.78
N GLU A 78 -22.07 -8.15 -5.24
CA GLU A 78 -23.45 -8.02 -4.77
C GLU A 78 -24.45 -7.82 -5.91
N LYS A 79 -24.13 -6.97 -6.91
CA LYS A 79 -25.09 -6.60 -7.97
C LYS A 79 -25.18 -7.63 -9.08
N VAL A 80 -24.06 -8.28 -9.42
CA VAL A 80 -23.98 -9.23 -10.55
C VAL A 80 -24.08 -10.67 -10.07
N TYR A 81 -23.36 -11.01 -9.00
CA TYR A 81 -23.31 -12.39 -8.49
C TYR A 81 -24.27 -12.64 -7.31
N HIS A 82 -24.99 -11.61 -6.86
CA HIS A 82 -26.00 -11.70 -5.80
C HIS A 82 -25.48 -12.33 -4.49
N CYS A 83 -24.18 -12.18 -4.21
CA CYS A 83 -23.56 -12.65 -3.00
C CYS A 83 -23.42 -11.49 -2.02
N LYS A 84 -23.93 -11.66 -0.79
CA LYS A 84 -23.80 -10.64 0.25
C LYS A 84 -22.36 -10.57 0.73
N VAL A 85 -21.81 -9.36 0.83
CA VAL A 85 -20.44 -9.11 1.29
C VAL A 85 -20.46 -8.31 2.60
N ASN A 86 -19.65 -8.72 3.57
CA ASN A 86 -19.39 -7.88 4.73
C ASN A 86 -18.34 -6.80 4.40
N ARG A 87 -18.81 -5.64 3.94
CA ARG A 87 -17.94 -4.50 3.59
C ARG A 87 -17.07 -4.00 4.75
N ASP A 88 -17.55 -4.06 5.98
CA ASP A 88 -16.75 -3.65 7.14
C ASP A 88 -15.51 -4.54 7.30
N LEU A 89 -15.64 -5.85 7.06
CA LEU A 89 -14.51 -6.78 7.07
C LEU A 89 -13.55 -6.54 5.90
N VAL A 90 -14.06 -6.27 4.70
CA VAL A 90 -13.23 -5.96 3.52
C VAL A 90 -12.39 -4.70 3.75
N ILE A 91 -13.03 -3.60 4.17
CA ILE A 91 -12.35 -2.33 4.42
C ILE A 91 -11.35 -2.47 5.57
N SER A 92 -11.75 -3.12 6.67
CA SER A 92 -10.85 -3.37 7.80
C SER A 92 -9.66 -4.25 7.41
N GLY A 93 -9.88 -5.28 6.57
CA GLY A 93 -8.83 -6.17 6.09
C GLY A 93 -7.78 -5.40 5.30
N ILE A 94 -8.20 -4.55 4.37
CA ILE A 94 -7.29 -3.76 3.53
C ILE A 94 -6.55 -2.72 4.35
N LEU A 95 -7.20 -2.06 5.30
CA LEU A 95 -6.51 -1.09 6.14
C LEU A 95 -5.43 -1.71 7.04
N LEU A 96 -5.54 -3.01 7.36
CA LEU A 96 -4.67 -3.69 8.32
C LEU A 96 -3.64 -4.63 7.70
N HIS A 97 -3.89 -5.20 6.52
CA HIS A 97 -3.08 -6.31 5.97
C HIS A 97 -1.58 -6.03 5.94
N ASP A 98 -1.22 -4.80 5.57
CA ASP A 98 0.17 -4.34 5.42
C ASP A 98 0.65 -3.40 6.53
N LEU A 99 -0.15 -3.18 7.58
CA LEU A 99 0.07 -2.11 8.55
C LEU A 99 1.42 -2.18 9.28
N MET A 100 2.05 -3.36 9.35
CA MET A 100 3.35 -3.54 10.00
C MET A 100 4.55 -3.49 9.05
N LYS A 101 4.35 -3.29 7.73
CA LYS A 101 5.45 -3.05 6.78
C LYS A 101 6.43 -1.95 7.22
N PRO A 102 6.00 -0.82 7.83
CA PRO A 102 6.91 0.21 8.30
C PRO A 102 7.93 -0.29 9.35
N LEU A 103 7.60 -1.35 10.10
CA LEU A 103 8.52 -1.96 11.07
C LEU A 103 9.54 -2.89 10.39
N THR A 104 9.26 -3.37 9.18
CA THR A 104 10.09 -4.34 8.44
C THR A 104 11.04 -3.69 7.44
N TYR A 105 10.92 -2.39 7.21
CA TYR A 105 11.73 -1.65 6.24
C TYR A 105 12.59 -0.57 6.88
N THR A 106 13.66 -0.21 6.17
CA THR A 106 14.54 0.93 6.46
C THR A 106 14.64 1.80 5.23
N LYS A 107 14.87 3.10 5.42
CA LYS A 107 15.18 4.03 4.32
C LYS A 107 16.69 4.16 4.20
N GLN A 108 17.21 4.01 2.99
CA GLN A 108 18.63 4.13 2.67
C GLN A 108 18.97 5.56 2.24
N ASP A 109 20.25 5.95 2.32
CA ASP A 109 20.73 7.29 1.97
C ASP A 109 20.46 7.67 0.50
N ASN A 110 20.44 6.66 -0.38
CA ASN A 110 20.12 6.85 -1.80
C ASN A 110 18.61 6.95 -2.09
N GLY A 111 17.77 7.04 -1.05
CA GLY A 111 16.31 7.14 -1.18
C GLY A 111 15.58 5.82 -1.43
N THR A 112 16.30 4.70 -1.59
CA THR A 112 15.68 3.36 -1.72
C THR A 112 15.35 2.76 -0.36
N TYR A 113 14.69 1.60 -0.35
CA TYR A 113 14.28 0.92 0.87
C TYR A 113 14.99 -0.43 1.06
N GLY A 114 15.45 -0.65 2.28
CA GLY A 114 16.04 -1.90 2.75
C GLY A 114 15.12 -2.67 3.69
N ILE A 115 15.64 -3.76 4.23
CA ILE A 115 14.98 -4.56 5.28
C ILE A 115 15.52 -4.09 6.64
N SER A 116 14.65 -3.96 7.63
CA SER A 116 15.06 -3.63 9.01
C SER A 116 15.60 -4.87 9.74
N PRO A 117 16.36 -4.71 10.83
CA PRO A 117 16.78 -5.84 11.67
C PRO A 117 15.60 -6.69 12.20
N LEU A 118 14.40 -6.10 12.32
CA LEU A 118 13.18 -6.85 12.63
C LEU A 118 12.66 -7.60 11.39
N GLY A 119 12.60 -6.93 10.25
CA GLY A 119 12.15 -7.50 8.97
C GLY A 119 13.00 -8.68 8.51
N GLU A 120 14.27 -8.77 8.94
CA GLU A 120 15.13 -9.94 8.74
C GLU A 120 14.70 -11.18 9.54
N LYS A 121 13.90 -10.99 10.59
CA LYS A 121 13.52 -12.05 11.55
C LYS A 121 12.03 -12.37 11.55
N LEU A 122 11.19 -11.35 11.35
CA LEU A 122 9.73 -11.44 11.37
C LEU A 122 9.15 -10.61 10.22
N ASP A 123 8.28 -11.22 9.44
CA ASP A 123 7.55 -10.56 8.38
C ASP A 123 6.39 -9.70 8.92
N HIS A 124 5.90 -8.76 8.10
CA HIS A 124 4.84 -7.84 8.48
C HIS A 124 3.51 -8.55 8.76
N LEU A 125 3.24 -9.68 8.10
CA LEU A 125 2.00 -10.41 8.25
C LEU A 125 1.94 -11.08 9.63
N SER A 126 3.00 -11.80 10.01
CA SER A 126 3.16 -12.37 11.35
C SER A 126 2.99 -11.30 12.44
N LEU A 127 3.56 -10.12 12.21
CA LEU A 127 3.47 -8.97 13.10
C LEU A 127 2.02 -8.45 13.24
N VAL A 128 1.32 -8.22 12.12
CA VAL A 128 -0.10 -7.76 12.15
C VAL A 128 -0.98 -8.79 12.83
N VAL A 129 -0.83 -10.08 12.51
CA VAL A 129 -1.67 -11.15 13.05
C VAL A 129 -1.49 -11.29 14.56
N ALA A 130 -0.25 -11.25 15.05
CA ALA A 130 0.03 -11.30 16.49
C ALA A 130 -0.60 -10.12 17.24
N GLU A 131 -0.50 -8.91 16.68
CA GLU A 131 -1.09 -7.72 17.27
C GLU A 131 -2.63 -7.74 17.19
N GLY A 132 -3.18 -8.20 16.07
CA GLY A 132 -4.61 -8.38 15.87
C GLY A 132 -5.21 -9.38 16.86
N TYR A 133 -4.54 -10.51 17.08
CA TYR A 133 -4.91 -11.49 18.09
C TYR A 133 -4.91 -10.86 19.50
N ARG A 134 -3.83 -10.14 19.87
CA ARG A 134 -3.74 -9.44 21.15
C ARG A 134 -4.88 -8.45 21.37
N ARG A 135 -5.33 -7.78 20.30
CA ARG A 135 -6.45 -6.83 20.32
C ARG A 135 -7.82 -7.47 20.11
N LYS A 136 -7.89 -8.80 20.05
CA LYS A 136 -9.14 -9.57 19.88
C LYS A 136 -9.89 -9.14 18.62
N LEU A 137 -9.19 -9.04 17.49
CA LEU A 137 -9.85 -8.95 16.19
C LEU A 137 -10.65 -10.23 15.92
N PRO A 138 -11.78 -10.14 15.19
CA PRO A 138 -12.55 -11.32 14.80
C PRO A 138 -11.72 -12.24 13.91
N ILE A 139 -11.99 -13.56 13.98
CA ILE A 139 -11.21 -14.56 13.26
C ILE A 139 -11.31 -14.37 11.75
N GLU A 140 -12.44 -13.88 11.25
CA GLU A 140 -12.66 -13.57 9.85
C GLU A 140 -11.71 -12.48 9.36
N LEU A 141 -11.45 -11.46 10.17
CA LEU A 141 -10.50 -10.39 9.84
C LEU A 141 -9.06 -10.87 9.91
N LEU A 142 -8.72 -11.71 10.90
CA LEU A 142 -7.41 -12.36 10.95
C LEU A 142 -7.18 -13.25 9.74
N HIS A 143 -8.19 -13.98 9.27
CA HIS A 143 -8.13 -14.80 8.06
C HIS A 143 -7.92 -13.94 6.81
N ILE A 144 -8.67 -12.84 6.65
CA ILE A 144 -8.45 -11.89 5.52
C ILE A 144 -7.01 -11.41 5.49
N ILE A 145 -6.49 -10.98 6.64
CA ILE A 145 -5.10 -10.54 6.79
C ILE A 145 -4.14 -11.69 6.43
N CYS A 146 -4.29 -12.89 6.99
CA CYS A 146 -3.43 -14.04 6.67
C CYS A 146 -3.47 -14.45 5.20
N ALA A 147 -4.61 -14.28 4.54
CA ALA A 147 -4.89 -14.85 3.22
C ALA A 147 -4.68 -13.89 2.05
N HIS A 148 -4.47 -12.59 2.28
CA HIS A 148 -4.49 -11.58 1.22
C HIS A 148 -3.41 -11.80 0.15
N HIS A 149 -2.27 -12.43 0.47
CA HIS A 149 -1.25 -12.79 -0.52
C HIS A 149 -1.59 -14.04 -1.36
N GLY A 150 -2.74 -14.67 -1.14
CA GLY A 150 -3.16 -15.86 -1.89
C GLY A 150 -2.17 -17.02 -1.73
N ARG A 151 -1.78 -17.63 -2.85
CA ARG A 151 -0.84 -18.77 -2.86
C ARG A 151 0.57 -18.41 -2.38
N ALA A 152 0.93 -17.12 -2.35
CA ALA A 152 2.20 -16.66 -1.82
C ALA A 152 2.16 -16.46 -0.29
N GLY A 153 0.97 -16.47 0.31
CA GLY A 153 0.77 -16.35 1.75
C GLY A 153 0.75 -17.70 2.47
N PRO A 154 0.66 -17.67 3.82
CA PRO A 154 0.60 -18.89 4.64
C PRO A 154 -0.70 -19.67 4.47
N ILE A 155 -1.76 -19.03 3.96
CA ILE A 155 -3.07 -19.63 3.72
C ILE A 155 -3.73 -18.97 2.50
N SER A 156 -4.54 -19.73 1.77
CA SER A 156 -5.34 -19.20 0.66
C SER A 156 -6.65 -18.55 1.15
N PRO A 157 -7.20 -17.58 0.40
CA PRO A 157 -8.47 -16.95 0.74
C PRO A 157 -9.64 -17.92 0.50
N HIS A 158 -10.38 -18.20 1.58
CA HIS A 158 -11.54 -19.11 1.57
C HIS A 158 -12.89 -18.43 1.86
N THR A 159 -12.91 -17.12 2.07
CA THR A 159 -14.14 -16.33 2.25
C THR A 159 -14.26 -15.29 1.14
N ILE A 160 -15.47 -14.83 0.85
CA ILE A 160 -15.68 -13.83 -0.21
C ILE A 160 -14.95 -12.53 0.11
N GLU A 161 -14.93 -12.11 1.37
CA GLU A 161 -14.18 -10.93 1.81
C GLU A 161 -12.67 -11.09 1.60
N ALA A 162 -12.11 -12.26 1.95
CA ALA A 162 -10.68 -12.52 1.76
C ALA A 162 -10.31 -12.61 0.27
N LEU A 163 -11.19 -13.18 -0.56
CA LEU A 163 -11.02 -13.23 -2.00
C LEU A 163 -11.05 -11.83 -2.62
N ILE A 164 -11.98 -10.97 -2.19
CA ILE A 164 -12.05 -9.57 -2.63
C ILE A 164 -10.77 -8.82 -2.24
N CYS A 165 -10.33 -8.93 -0.99
CA CYS A 165 -9.09 -8.28 -0.54
C CYS A 165 -7.87 -8.77 -1.32
N HIS A 166 -7.75 -10.08 -1.56
CA HIS A 166 -6.67 -10.65 -2.36
C HIS A 166 -6.65 -10.11 -3.79
N VAL A 167 -7.80 -10.13 -4.48
CA VAL A 167 -7.88 -9.65 -5.86
C VAL A 167 -7.60 -8.15 -5.93
N ALA A 168 -8.10 -7.36 -4.98
CA ALA A 168 -7.84 -5.93 -4.93
C ALA A 168 -6.35 -5.61 -4.70
N ASP A 169 -5.70 -6.30 -3.76
CA ASP A 169 -4.25 -6.17 -3.49
C ASP A 169 -3.42 -6.48 -4.74
N VAL A 170 -3.72 -7.61 -5.39
CA VAL A 170 -3.04 -8.01 -6.64
C VAL A 170 -3.27 -6.99 -7.75
N ALA A 171 -4.50 -6.50 -7.92
CA ALA A 171 -4.84 -5.54 -8.96
C ALA A 171 -4.07 -4.22 -8.79
N ASP A 172 -4.05 -3.67 -7.57
CA ASP A 172 -3.33 -2.42 -7.27
C ASP A 172 -1.81 -2.58 -7.41
N ALA A 173 -1.24 -3.63 -6.80
CA ALA A 173 0.18 -3.93 -6.88
C ALA A 173 0.64 -4.15 -8.33
N THR A 174 -0.17 -4.83 -9.14
CA THR A 174 0.13 -5.06 -10.56
C THR A 174 0.06 -3.76 -11.34
N LEU A 175 -1.06 -3.04 -11.27
CA LEU A 175 -1.26 -1.82 -12.06
C LEU A 175 -0.20 -0.76 -11.72
N ASN A 176 0.09 -0.56 -10.43
CA ASN A 176 1.12 0.38 -10.00
C ASN A 176 2.51 0.03 -10.56
N GLY A 177 2.89 -1.25 -10.48
CA GLY A 177 4.16 -1.73 -11.01
C GLY A 177 4.26 -1.58 -12.53
N GLU A 178 3.20 -1.90 -13.27
CA GLU A 178 3.16 -1.79 -14.73
C GLU A 178 3.21 -0.32 -15.18
N VAL A 179 2.47 0.58 -14.52
CA VAL A 179 2.53 2.02 -14.81
C VAL A 179 3.92 2.59 -14.55
N PHE A 180 4.59 2.18 -13.47
CA PHE A 180 5.98 2.55 -13.22
C PHE A 180 6.91 2.07 -14.34
N ASN A 181 6.81 0.81 -14.74
CA ASN A 181 7.62 0.24 -15.83
C ASN A 181 7.38 0.97 -17.16
N ALA A 182 6.12 1.27 -17.49
CA ALA A 182 5.75 2.03 -18.66
C ALA A 182 6.34 3.45 -18.62
N ALA A 183 6.19 4.17 -17.51
CA ALA A 183 6.77 5.50 -17.33
C ALA A 183 8.30 5.48 -17.49
N ARG A 184 8.97 4.49 -16.90
CA ARG A 184 10.43 4.31 -17.00
C ARG A 184 10.87 4.09 -18.44
N TRP A 185 10.18 3.22 -19.17
CA TRP A 185 10.45 2.99 -20.58
C TRP A 185 10.25 4.26 -21.41
N LEU A 186 9.16 5.00 -21.17
CA LEU A 186 8.86 6.24 -21.90
C LEU A 186 9.89 7.35 -21.69
N VAL A 187 10.41 7.49 -20.46
CA VAL A 187 11.50 8.45 -20.19
C VAL A 187 12.77 8.04 -20.93
N ARG A 188 13.12 6.75 -20.93
CA ARG A 188 14.28 6.24 -21.69
C ARG A 188 14.14 6.49 -23.18
N ASP A 189 12.98 6.17 -23.75
CA ASP A 189 12.67 6.33 -25.17
C ASP A 189 12.68 7.81 -25.60
N CYS A 190 11.96 8.68 -24.89
CA CYS A 190 11.79 10.07 -25.30
C CYS A 190 12.91 11.01 -24.85
N VAL A 191 13.57 10.72 -23.73
CA VAL A 191 14.55 11.62 -23.08
C VAL A 191 15.98 11.06 -23.13
N GLY A 192 16.15 9.74 -23.22
CA GLY A 192 17.46 9.09 -23.13
C GLY A 192 17.98 8.98 -21.69
N GLU A 193 17.12 9.16 -20.69
CA GLU A 193 17.45 9.09 -19.26
C GLU A 193 16.67 7.99 -18.55
N ASP A 194 17.04 7.69 -17.31
CA ASP A 194 16.35 6.69 -16.48
C ASP A 194 15.66 7.33 -15.26
N ILE A 195 14.61 6.69 -14.77
CA ILE A 195 13.98 7.01 -13.49
C ILE A 195 14.08 5.83 -12.54
N THR A 196 14.56 6.10 -11.32
CA THR A 196 14.72 5.10 -10.27
C THR A 196 13.73 5.29 -9.13
N THR A 197 13.25 6.51 -8.90
CA THR A 197 12.32 6.86 -7.83
C THR A 197 11.33 7.90 -8.32
N VAL A 198 10.09 7.49 -8.58
CA VAL A 198 8.95 8.38 -8.84
C VAL A 198 7.75 7.90 -8.04
N THR A 199 6.84 8.81 -7.71
CA THR A 199 5.55 8.42 -7.12
C THR A 199 4.61 7.82 -8.17
N ALA A 200 3.52 7.18 -7.74
CA ALA A 200 2.49 6.72 -8.66
C ALA A 200 1.94 7.86 -9.51
N GLU A 201 1.59 9.00 -8.88
CA GLU A 201 1.09 10.20 -9.56
C GLU A 201 2.06 10.71 -10.65
N GLU A 202 3.36 10.72 -10.36
CA GLU A 202 4.40 11.12 -11.32
C GLU A 202 4.49 10.13 -12.49
N ALA A 203 4.40 8.82 -12.22
CA ALA A 203 4.37 7.80 -13.27
C ALA A 203 3.13 7.92 -14.17
N TYR A 204 1.95 8.12 -13.59
CA TYR A 204 0.71 8.38 -14.35
C TYR A 204 0.82 9.64 -15.21
N THR A 205 1.41 10.72 -14.66
CA THR A 205 1.63 11.97 -15.39
C THR A 205 2.49 11.74 -16.64
N ILE A 206 3.56 10.93 -16.54
CA ILE A 206 4.42 10.60 -17.68
C ILE A 206 3.65 9.82 -18.75
N VAL A 207 2.91 8.77 -18.34
CA VAL A 207 2.11 7.95 -19.26
C VAL A 207 1.06 8.79 -19.98
N GLN A 208 0.34 9.65 -19.24
CA GLN A 208 -0.67 10.54 -19.81
C GLN A 208 -0.05 11.61 -20.74
N ALA A 209 1.13 12.14 -20.38
CA ALA A 209 1.83 13.10 -21.22
C ALA A 209 2.22 12.49 -22.58
N LYS A 210 2.68 11.22 -22.60
CA LYS A 210 2.91 10.51 -23.86
C LYS A 210 1.63 10.38 -24.69
N GLN A 211 0.51 9.99 -24.07
CA GLN A 211 -0.77 9.78 -24.76
C GLN A 211 -1.32 11.08 -25.38
N THR A 212 -1.14 12.21 -24.70
CA THR A 212 -1.77 13.48 -25.10
C THR A 212 -0.86 14.38 -25.93
N GLN A 213 0.46 14.31 -25.72
CA GLN A 213 1.44 15.27 -26.24
C GLN A 213 2.70 14.58 -26.83
N GLY A 214 2.71 13.24 -26.94
CA GLY A 214 3.85 12.50 -27.48
C GLY A 214 5.13 12.67 -26.64
N CYS A 215 6.30 12.57 -27.28
CA CYS A 215 7.58 12.67 -26.58
C CYS A 215 7.91 14.07 -26.06
N GLU A 216 7.33 15.13 -26.64
CA GLU A 216 7.50 16.47 -26.11
C GLU A 216 6.86 16.60 -24.72
N GLY A 217 5.63 16.08 -24.57
CA GLY A 217 4.97 16.02 -23.27
C GLY A 217 5.76 15.23 -22.23
N VAL A 218 6.34 14.09 -22.61
CA VAL A 218 7.20 13.29 -21.70
C VAL A 218 8.41 14.10 -21.24
N ARG A 219 9.08 14.84 -22.14
CA ARG A 219 10.24 15.68 -21.78
C ARG A 219 9.84 16.77 -20.79
N GLU A 220 8.71 17.44 -21.01
CA GLU A 220 8.25 18.49 -20.12
C GLU A 220 7.79 17.96 -18.75
N ALA A 221 7.07 16.84 -18.72
CA ALA A 221 6.71 16.16 -17.48
C ALA A 221 7.95 15.76 -16.69
N PHE A 222 8.93 15.13 -17.34
CA PHE A 222 10.17 14.70 -16.71
C PHE A 222 10.99 15.87 -16.15
N LYS A 223 11.12 16.98 -16.90
CA LYS A 223 11.78 18.21 -16.41
C LYS A 223 11.13 18.74 -15.13
N LYS A 224 9.79 18.77 -15.07
CA LYS A 224 9.04 19.22 -13.87
C LYS A 224 9.30 18.30 -12.68
N ILE A 225 9.28 16.98 -12.88
CA ILE A 225 9.56 15.99 -11.85
C ILE A 225 10.98 16.15 -11.30
N LYS A 226 11.99 16.24 -12.18
CA LYS A 226 13.39 16.50 -11.77
C LYS A 226 13.51 17.77 -10.92
N LYS A 227 12.90 18.87 -11.36
CA LYS A 227 12.93 20.15 -10.62
C LYS A 227 12.33 20.01 -9.21
N LYS A 228 11.22 19.27 -9.07
CA LYS A 228 10.57 18.99 -7.79
C LYS A 228 11.48 18.20 -6.85
N HIS A 229 12.19 17.19 -7.37
CA HIS A 229 13.11 16.36 -6.58
C HIS A 229 14.40 17.08 -6.21
N SER A 230 14.96 17.92 -7.11
CA SER A 230 16.14 18.75 -6.84
C SER A 230 15.89 19.92 -5.88
N GLY A 231 14.67 20.46 -5.86
CA GLY A 231 14.29 21.58 -4.99
C GLY A 231 14.08 21.23 -3.51
N GLY A 232 14.09 19.93 -3.16
CA GLY A 232 13.91 19.44 -1.78
C GLY A 232 15.15 19.55 -0.89
N PHE A 233 16.33 19.84 -1.45
CA PHE A 233 17.55 20.15 -0.69
C PHE A 233 17.62 21.66 -0.41
N LYS A 234 16.75 22.17 0.46
CA LYS A 234 17.09 23.38 1.23
C LYS A 234 17.65 22.91 2.56
N SER A 235 18.97 23.04 2.69
CA SER A 235 19.73 22.86 3.92
C SER A 235 19.06 23.61 5.09
N TYR A 236 18.71 22.88 6.14
CA TYR A 236 18.61 23.43 7.49
C TYR A 236 19.95 23.29 8.18
#